data_AF-A0A7C4IL03-F1
#
_entry.id   AF-A0A7C4IL03-F1
#
_cell.length_a   1.000
_cell.length_b   1.000
_cell.length_c   1.000
_cell.angle_alpha   90.00
_cell.angle_beta   90.00
_cell.angle_gamma   90.00
#
_symmetry.space_group_name_H-M   'P 1'
#
loop_
_entity.id
_entity.type
_entity.pdbx_description
1 polymer ?
#
loop_
_entity_poly.entity_id
_entity_poly.type
_entity_poly.pdbx_seq_one_letter_code
_entity_poly.pdbx_strand_id
1 'polypeptide(L)'
;MARLIHKLENNEAVLLMYLAGELPQEDRREVEQMLAGDATLRAQLEVLREAHQAVMDRLDACERAYAAHRGALAATRREAAISRLGRAMRQRQMQLRAAPADAPAKHNLGRLFRAGAVAAAIAGAALLFWSRVPTPDRLDPAAPIADLAEPASELLAESLTSPLEQEAVLVAAGQHAWSLKAEADELALEVWFGAREPQ
;
A
#
# COMPACT_ATOMS: atom_id res chain seq x y z
N MET A 1 -7.44 -16.94 42.17
CA MET A 1 -7.37 -16.15 40.93
C MET A 1 -8.20 -14.90 41.14
N ALA A 2 -7.56 -13.74 41.32
CA ALA A 2 -8.26 -12.46 41.46
C ALA A 2 -8.89 -12.12 40.10
N ARG A 3 -10.22 -11.91 40.08
CA ARG A 3 -11.00 -11.69 38.85
C ARG A 3 -10.55 -10.38 38.19
N LEU A 4 -10.25 -10.43 36.89
CA LEU A 4 -9.86 -9.27 36.08
C LEU A 4 -10.89 -8.12 36.16
N ILE A 5 -12.16 -8.49 36.31
CA ILE A 5 -13.31 -7.59 36.42
C ILE A 5 -13.18 -6.63 37.62
N HIS A 6 -12.52 -7.02 38.71
CA HIS A 6 -12.33 -6.14 39.88
C HIS A 6 -11.09 -5.24 39.77
N LYS A 7 -10.19 -5.49 38.81
CA LYS A 7 -9.01 -4.65 38.58
C LYS A 7 -9.24 -3.57 37.52
N LEU A 8 -10.18 -3.81 36.62
CA LEU A 8 -10.63 -2.81 35.66
C LEU A 8 -11.72 -1.98 36.34
N GLU A 9 -11.33 -0.92 37.04
CA GLU A 9 -12.28 0.07 37.60
C GLU A 9 -13.18 0.69 36.51
N ASN A 10 -12.85 0.47 35.22
CA ASN A 10 -13.63 0.91 34.09
C ASN A 10 -14.39 -0.25 33.40
N ASN A 11 -15.71 -0.32 33.65
CA ASN A 11 -16.63 -1.26 33.00
C ASN A 11 -16.56 -1.22 31.47
N GLU A 12 -16.16 -0.08 30.89
CA GLU A 12 -16.02 0.11 29.45
C GLU A 12 -14.97 -0.82 28.82
N ALA A 13 -13.83 -1.03 29.50
CA ALA A 13 -12.78 -1.89 28.99
C ALA A 13 -13.23 -3.36 28.92
N VAL A 14 -14.04 -3.80 29.90
CA VAL A 14 -14.63 -5.14 29.93
C VAL A 14 -15.66 -5.30 28.80
N LEU A 15 -16.51 -4.29 28.56
CA LEU A 15 -17.46 -4.32 27.45
C LEU A 15 -16.77 -4.31 26.07
N LEU A 16 -15.65 -3.60 25.92
CA LEU A 16 -14.83 -3.64 24.70
C LEU A 16 -14.23 -5.03 24.47
N MET A 17 -13.65 -5.66 25.51
CA MET A 17 -13.15 -7.03 25.41
C MET A 17 -14.26 -8.04 25.12
N TYR A 18 -15.45 -7.82 25.69
CA TYR A 18 -16.64 -8.62 25.39
C TYR A 18 -17.03 -8.51 23.90
N LEU A 19 -17.09 -7.30 23.35
CA LEU A 19 -17.38 -7.06 21.92
C LEU A 19 -16.32 -7.66 21.00
N ALA A 20 -15.04 -7.60 21.39
CA ALA A 20 -13.94 -8.21 20.66
C ALA A 20 -13.93 -9.75 20.72
N GLY A 21 -14.74 -10.37 21.60
CA GLY A 21 -14.78 -11.82 21.78
C GLY A 21 -13.56 -12.39 22.54
N GLU A 22 -12.74 -11.52 23.12
CA GLU A 22 -11.48 -11.85 23.80
C GLU A 22 -11.68 -12.31 25.26
N LEU A 23 -12.89 -12.19 25.80
CA LEU A 23 -13.18 -12.66 27.16
C LEU A 23 -13.28 -14.19 27.25
N PRO A 24 -12.64 -14.81 28.27
CA PRO A 24 -12.87 -16.21 28.65
C PRO A 24 -14.35 -16.53 28.85
N GLN A 25 -14.72 -17.81 28.72
CA GLN A 25 -16.13 -18.22 28.79
C GLN A 25 -16.76 -17.91 30.16
N GLU A 26 -15.99 -18.03 31.24
CA GLU A 26 -16.44 -17.73 32.60
C GLU A 26 -16.74 -16.24 32.77
N ASP A 27 -15.81 -15.37 32.37
CA ASP A 27 -15.96 -13.92 32.48
C ASP A 27 -17.09 -13.41 31.57
N ARG A 28 -17.26 -14.03 30.40
CA ARG A 28 -18.36 -13.71 29.48
C ARG A 28 -19.73 -13.95 30.12
N ARG A 29 -19.90 -15.06 30.85
CA ARG A 29 -21.14 -15.36 31.58
C ARG A 29 -21.40 -14.35 32.70
N GLU A 30 -20.35 -13.89 33.37
CA GLU A 30 -20.46 -12.85 34.41
C GLU A 30 -20.93 -11.52 33.80
N VAL A 31 -20.36 -11.10 32.67
CA VAL A 31 -20.79 -9.90 31.93
C VAL A 31 -22.24 -10.03 31.44
N GLU A 32 -22.64 -11.19 30.93
CA GLU A 32 -24.02 -11.44 30.50
C GLU A 32 -25.02 -11.36 31.67
N GLN A 33 -24.65 -11.87 32.84
CA GLN A 33 -25.46 -11.72 34.06
C GLN A 33 -25.57 -10.25 34.49
N MET A 34 -24.48 -9.48 34.41
CA MET A 34 -24.48 -8.04 34.70
C MET A 34 -25.38 -7.28 33.71
N LEU A 35 -25.29 -7.58 32.41
CA LEU A 35 -26.12 -6.98 31.36
C LEU A 35 -27.61 -7.31 31.53
N ALA A 36 -27.94 -8.51 32.03
CA ALA A 36 -29.33 -8.88 32.32
C ALA A 36 -29.92 -8.04 33.46
N GLY A 37 -29.10 -7.67 34.45
CA GLY A 37 -29.53 -6.91 35.63
C GLY A 37 -29.49 -5.38 35.45
N ASP A 38 -28.62 -4.86 34.58
CA ASP A 38 -28.34 -3.42 34.48
C ASP A 38 -28.74 -2.84 33.10
N ALA A 39 -29.74 -1.94 33.10
CA ALA A 39 -30.18 -1.23 31.90
C ALA A 39 -29.17 -0.19 31.39
N THR A 40 -28.42 0.44 32.30
CA THR A 40 -27.39 1.43 31.97
C THR A 40 -26.23 0.76 31.25
N LEU A 41 -25.80 -0.39 31.74
CA LEU A 41 -24.72 -1.18 31.13
C LEU A 41 -25.11 -1.65 29.71
N ARG A 42 -26.37 -2.04 29.49
CA ARG A 42 -26.88 -2.35 28.14
C ARG A 42 -26.86 -1.15 27.20
N ALA A 43 -27.26 0.03 27.68
CA ALA A 43 -27.20 1.25 26.88
C ALA A 43 -25.74 1.60 26.50
N GLN A 44 -24.79 1.44 27.42
CA GLN A 44 -23.35 1.62 27.14
C GLN A 44 -22.84 0.62 26.10
N LEU A 45 -23.24 -0.65 26.21
CA LEU A 45 -22.87 -1.67 25.24
C LEU A 45 -23.38 -1.35 23.83
N GLU A 46 -24.61 -0.85 23.69
CA GLU A 46 -25.15 -0.45 22.38
C GLU A 46 -24.41 0.77 21.81
N VAL A 47 -24.08 1.78 22.61
CA VAL A 47 -23.25 2.92 22.16
C VAL A 47 -21.87 2.45 21.68
N LEU A 48 -21.23 1.54 22.43
CA LEU A 48 -19.94 0.96 22.03
C LEU A 48 -20.06 0.15 20.74
N ARG A 49 -21.16 -0.60 20.58
CA ARG A 49 -21.43 -1.38 19.38
C ARG A 49 -21.61 -0.50 18.14
N GLU A 50 -22.36 0.59 18.26
CA GLU A 50 -22.54 1.57 17.19
C GLU A 50 -21.20 2.21 16.80
N ALA A 51 -20.40 2.63 17.78
CA ALA A 51 -19.07 3.20 17.53
C ALA A 51 -18.13 2.20 16.86
N HIS A 52 -18.11 0.96 17.34
CA HIS A 52 -17.32 -0.13 16.75
C HIS A 52 -17.73 -0.41 15.31
N GLN A 53 -19.03 -0.50 15.03
CA GLN A 53 -19.55 -0.70 13.67
C GLN A 53 -19.16 0.46 12.75
N ALA A 54 -19.28 1.71 13.20
CA ALA A 54 -18.90 2.88 12.42
C ALA A 54 -17.40 2.90 12.07
N VAL A 55 -16.53 2.42 12.96
CA VAL A 55 -15.10 2.25 12.68
C VAL A 55 -14.87 1.16 11.64
N MET A 56 -15.50 -0.01 11.80
CA MET A 56 -15.37 -1.12 10.85
C MET A 56 -15.86 -0.73 9.45
N ASP A 57 -16.99 -0.03 9.35
CA ASP A 57 -17.52 0.45 8.07
C ASP A 57 -16.55 1.41 7.36
N ARG A 58 -15.85 2.26 8.12
CA ARG A 58 -14.82 3.17 7.58
C ARG A 58 -13.58 2.42 7.13
N LEU A 59 -13.12 1.43 7.89
CA LEU A 59 -11.98 0.59 7.50
C LEU A 59 -12.29 -0.18 6.21
N ASP A 60 -13.47 -0.77 6.11
CA ASP A 60 -13.96 -1.45 4.91
C ASP A 60 -14.05 -0.50 3.70
N ALA A 61 -14.51 0.74 3.91
CA ALA A 61 -14.54 1.75 2.87
C ALA A 61 -13.13 2.13 2.39
N CYS A 62 -12.19 2.29 3.31
CA CYS A 62 -10.78 2.53 2.99
C CYS A 62 -10.16 1.36 2.23
N GLU A 63 -10.44 0.11 2.62
CA GLU A 63 -9.94 -1.08 1.94
C GLU A 63 -10.45 -1.17 0.50
N ARG A 64 -11.76 -0.92 0.29
CA ARG A 64 -12.35 -0.87 -1.05
C ARG A 64 -11.73 0.22 -1.91
N ALA A 65 -11.53 1.42 -1.36
CA ALA A 65 -10.90 2.54 -2.07
C ALA A 65 -9.45 2.21 -2.47
N TYR A 66 -8.71 1.59 -1.56
CA TYR A 66 -7.33 1.16 -1.80
C TYR A 66 -7.24 0.04 -2.84
N ALA A 67 -8.15 -0.94 -2.80
CA ALA A 67 -8.25 -2.00 -3.80
C ALA A 67 -8.56 -1.44 -5.19
N ALA A 68 -9.49 -0.48 -5.29
CA ALA A 68 -9.82 0.20 -6.54
C ALA A 68 -8.61 0.95 -7.12
N HIS A 69 -7.89 1.70 -6.27
CA HIS A 69 -6.68 2.42 -6.68
C HIS A 69 -5.59 1.48 -7.17
N ARG A 70 -5.35 0.37 -6.45
CA ARG A 70 -4.40 -0.67 -6.85
C ARG A 70 -4.79 -1.31 -8.19
N GLY A 71 -6.08 -1.57 -8.41
CA GLY A 71 -6.60 -2.08 -9.68
C GLY A 71 -6.35 -1.12 -10.84
N ALA A 72 -6.59 0.18 -10.64
CA ALA A 72 -6.32 1.22 -11.65
C ALA A 72 -4.82 1.33 -11.99
N LEU A 73 -3.94 1.26 -10.98
CA LEU A 73 -2.49 1.24 -11.21
C LEU A 73 -2.03 -0.02 -11.96
N ALA A 74 -2.65 -1.18 -11.67
CA ALA A 74 -2.33 -2.41 -12.40
C ALA A 74 -2.80 -2.34 -13.87
N ALA A 75 -3.99 -1.78 -14.13
CA ALA A 75 -4.52 -1.58 -15.47
C ALA A 75 -3.62 -0.64 -16.30
N THR A 76 -3.26 0.52 -15.74
CA THR A 76 -2.38 1.51 -16.41
C THR A 76 -0.98 0.95 -16.68
N ARG A 77 -0.38 0.21 -15.73
CA ARG A 77 0.92 -0.46 -15.95
C ARG A 77 0.84 -1.48 -17.09
N ARG A 78 -0.24 -2.25 -17.16
CA ARG A 78 -0.45 -3.25 -18.22
C ARG A 78 -0.56 -2.58 -19.60
N GLU A 79 -1.35 -1.52 -19.70
CA GLU A 79 -1.50 -0.75 -20.95
C GLU A 79 -0.19 -0.08 -21.40
N ALA A 80 0.56 0.50 -20.45
CA ALA A 80 1.87 1.09 -20.72
C ALA A 80 2.87 0.03 -21.19
N ALA A 81 2.87 -1.17 -20.59
CA ALA A 81 3.72 -2.29 -20.99
C ALA A 81 3.39 -2.77 -22.42
N ILE A 82 2.10 -2.92 -22.74
CA ILE A 82 1.65 -3.28 -24.10
C ILE A 82 2.09 -2.23 -25.12
N SER A 83 1.92 -0.95 -24.79
CA SER A 83 2.32 0.16 -25.67
C SER A 83 3.83 0.22 -25.91
N ARG A 84 4.65 -0.06 -24.88
CA ARG A 84 6.12 -0.14 -24.99
C ARG A 84 6.53 -1.31 -25.89
N LEU A 85 5.92 -2.48 -25.70
CA LEU A 85 6.17 -3.65 -26.54
C LEU A 85 5.83 -3.37 -28.01
N GLY A 86 4.67 -2.76 -28.28
CA GLY A 86 4.25 -2.40 -29.64
C GLY A 86 5.19 -1.41 -30.34
N ARG A 87 5.75 -0.45 -29.59
CA ARG A 87 6.78 0.48 -30.12
C ARG A 87 8.10 -0.24 -30.40
N ALA A 88 8.55 -1.10 -29.49
CA ALA A 88 9.78 -1.88 -29.67
C ALA A 88 9.70 -2.81 -30.89
N MET A 89 8.56 -3.47 -31.11
CA MET A 89 8.33 -4.29 -32.30
C MET A 89 8.35 -3.47 -33.59
N ARG A 90 7.68 -2.31 -33.62
CA ARG A 90 7.71 -1.41 -34.79
C ARG A 90 9.13 -0.91 -35.09
N GLN A 91 9.87 -0.51 -34.07
CA GLN A 91 11.26 -0.08 -34.22
C GLN A 91 12.13 -1.20 -34.79
N ARG A 92 11.98 -2.42 -34.30
CA ARG A 92 12.70 -3.58 -34.84
C ARG A 92 12.31 -3.89 -36.28
N GLN A 93 11.03 -3.78 -36.62
CA GLN A 93 10.56 -3.99 -37.99
C GLN A 93 11.13 -2.94 -38.95
N MET A 94 11.24 -1.68 -38.52
CA MET A 94 11.90 -0.63 -39.30
C MET A 94 13.40 -0.93 -39.47
N GLN A 95 14.09 -1.37 -38.41
CA GLN A 95 15.49 -1.78 -38.49
C GLN A 95 15.71 -2.93 -39.47
N LEU A 96 14.82 -3.94 -39.46
CA LEU A 96 14.89 -5.07 -40.39
C LEU A 96 14.65 -4.64 -41.85
N ARG A 97 13.78 -3.66 -42.09
CA ARG A 97 13.55 -3.11 -43.43
C ARG A 97 14.67 -2.19 -43.92
N ALA A 98 15.29 -1.46 -43.01
CA ALA A 98 16.39 -0.55 -43.32
C ALA A 98 17.75 -1.28 -43.41
N ALA A 99 17.84 -2.53 -42.98
CA ALA A 99 19.05 -3.32 -43.08
C ALA A 99 19.35 -3.63 -44.57
N PRO A 100 20.51 -3.21 -45.10
CA PRO A 100 20.87 -3.48 -46.48
C PRO A 100 21.04 -5.00 -46.69
N ALA A 101 20.46 -5.51 -47.79
CA ALA A 101 20.40 -6.93 -48.10
C ALA A 101 21.78 -7.61 -48.29
N ASP A 102 22.84 -6.82 -48.51
CA ASP A 102 24.13 -7.33 -48.97
C ASP A 102 25.24 -7.33 -47.90
N ALA A 103 24.92 -7.16 -46.62
CA ALA A 103 25.94 -7.27 -45.57
C ALA A 103 26.29 -8.76 -45.33
N PRO A 104 27.49 -9.25 -45.69
CA PRO A 104 27.88 -10.61 -45.42
C PRO A 104 27.89 -10.81 -43.90
N ALA A 105 27.09 -11.77 -43.42
CA ALA A 105 27.01 -12.12 -42.01
C ALA A 105 28.35 -12.71 -41.56
N LYS A 106 29.30 -11.84 -41.18
CA LYS A 106 30.51 -12.26 -40.49
C LYS A 106 30.07 -12.83 -39.15
N HIS A 107 29.96 -14.15 -39.07
CA HIS A 107 29.70 -14.89 -37.84
C HIS A 107 30.82 -14.59 -36.84
N ASN A 108 30.60 -13.56 -36.03
CA ASN A 108 31.56 -13.14 -35.04
C ASN A 108 31.38 -14.04 -33.81
N LEU A 109 32.13 -15.15 -33.77
CA LEU A 109 32.12 -16.13 -32.67
C LEU A 109 32.24 -15.45 -31.29
N GLY A 110 32.92 -14.30 -31.22
CA GLY A 110 33.03 -13.49 -30.00
C GLY A 110 31.70 -12.97 -29.44
N ARG A 111 30.63 -12.84 -30.24
CA ARG A 111 29.29 -12.49 -29.74
C ARG A 111 28.62 -13.66 -29.01
N LEU A 112 28.83 -14.90 -29.45
CA LEU A 112 28.28 -16.09 -28.79
C LEU A 112 28.90 -16.26 -27.39
N PHE A 113 30.20 -16.05 -27.26
CA PHE A 113 30.88 -16.08 -25.95
C PHE A 113 30.36 -14.98 -25.00
N ARG A 114 30.13 -13.76 -25.50
CA ARG A 114 29.58 -12.68 -24.67
C ARG A 114 28.15 -12.96 -24.22
N ALA A 115 27.30 -13.53 -25.10
CA ALA A 115 25.94 -13.92 -24.74
C ALA A 115 25.93 -15.02 -23.66
N GLY A 116 26.83 -16.01 -23.77
CA GLY A 116 27.01 -17.05 -22.76
C GLY A 116 27.43 -16.50 -21.39
N ALA A 117 28.36 -15.55 -21.36
CA ALA A 117 28.83 -14.93 -20.12
C ALA A 117 27.71 -14.18 -19.37
N VAL A 118 26.85 -13.45 -20.10
CA VAL A 118 25.72 -12.72 -19.49
C VAL A 118 24.68 -13.69 -18.94
N ALA A 119 24.35 -14.76 -19.68
CA ALA A 119 23.41 -15.78 -19.20
C ALA A 119 23.92 -16.48 -17.93
N ALA A 120 25.22 -16.81 -17.87
CA ALA A 120 25.85 -17.39 -16.69
C ALA A 120 25.83 -16.43 -15.48
N ALA A 121 26.08 -15.14 -15.70
CA ALA A 121 26.02 -14.14 -14.63
C ALA A 121 24.60 -13.99 -14.05
N ILE A 122 23.57 -13.96 -14.90
CA ILE A 122 22.17 -13.89 -14.46
C ILE A 122 21.77 -15.16 -13.69
N ALA A 123 22.12 -16.33 -14.20
CA ALA A 123 21.85 -17.60 -13.51
C ALA A 123 22.54 -17.66 -12.15
N GLY A 124 23.81 -17.23 -12.06
CA GLY A 124 24.56 -17.16 -10.81
C GLY A 124 23.94 -16.19 -9.81
N ALA A 125 23.52 -15.00 -10.26
CA ALA A 125 22.84 -14.01 -9.42
C ALA A 125 21.48 -14.53 -8.91
N ALA A 126 20.70 -15.19 -9.76
CA ALA A 126 19.44 -15.81 -9.37
C ALA A 126 19.65 -16.94 -8.35
N LEU A 127 20.69 -17.75 -8.52
CA LEU A 127 21.02 -18.84 -7.59
C LEU A 127 21.46 -18.31 -6.21
N LEU A 128 22.33 -17.29 -6.20
CA LEU A 128 22.78 -16.59 -4.98
C LEU A 128 21.63 -15.87 -4.26
N PHE A 129 20.69 -15.33 -5.02
CA PHE A 129 19.50 -14.70 -4.48
C PHE A 129 18.57 -15.74 -3.85
N TRP A 130 18.33 -16.87 -4.55
CA TRP A 130 17.52 -17.98 -4.02
C TRP A 130 18.14 -18.64 -2.79
N SER A 131 19.46 -18.75 -2.70
CA SER A 131 20.13 -19.32 -1.52
C SER A 131 20.05 -18.42 -0.28
N ARG A 132 19.68 -17.14 -0.44
CA ARG A 132 19.50 -16.19 0.66
C ARG A 132 18.06 -16.10 1.16
N VAL A 133 17.09 -16.70 0.47
CA VAL A 133 15.71 -16.73 0.96
C VAL A 133 15.66 -17.69 2.16
N PRO A 134 15.36 -17.20 3.38
CA PRO A 134 15.30 -18.05 4.55
C PRO A 134 14.20 -19.09 4.36
N THR A 135 14.56 -20.37 4.46
CA THR A 135 13.60 -21.47 4.45
C THR A 135 12.66 -21.32 5.65
N PRO A 136 11.33 -21.35 5.45
CA PRO A 136 10.35 -21.08 6.50
C PRO A 136 10.38 -22.08 7.68
N ASP A 137 11.10 -23.20 7.54
CA ASP A 137 11.25 -24.21 8.61
C ASP A 137 12.17 -23.79 9.77
N ARG A 138 12.79 -22.61 9.72
CA ARG A 138 13.67 -22.11 10.79
C ARG A 138 13.10 -20.92 11.58
N LEU A 139 11.79 -20.71 11.51
CA LEU A 139 11.10 -19.81 12.43
C LEU A 139 10.91 -20.52 13.76
N ASP A 140 11.89 -20.37 14.65
CA ASP A 140 11.74 -20.72 16.06
C ASP A 140 10.55 -19.91 16.63
N PRO A 141 9.41 -20.53 17.01
CA PRO A 141 8.27 -19.80 17.55
C PRO A 141 8.56 -19.18 18.93
N ALA A 142 9.76 -19.43 19.48
CA ALA A 142 10.22 -18.95 20.78
C ALA A 142 11.27 -17.82 20.69
N ALA A 143 11.65 -17.36 19.49
CA ALA A 143 12.55 -16.22 19.39
C ALA A 143 11.83 -14.93 19.86
N PRO A 144 12.29 -14.26 20.93
CA PRO A 144 11.63 -13.08 21.45
C PRO A 144 11.72 -11.94 20.42
N ILE A 145 10.56 -11.39 20.07
CA ILE A 145 10.36 -10.24 19.14
C ILE A 145 11.06 -8.95 19.65
N ALA A 146 11.66 -8.98 20.84
CA ALA A 146 12.24 -7.83 21.52
C ALA A 146 13.47 -7.21 20.81
N ASP A 147 14.14 -7.92 19.90
CA ASP A 147 15.42 -7.45 19.33
C ASP A 147 15.30 -6.80 17.93
N LEU A 148 14.08 -6.65 17.39
CA LEU A 148 13.84 -6.02 16.08
C LEU A 148 13.26 -4.60 16.17
N ALA A 149 12.96 -4.11 17.38
CA ALA A 149 12.32 -2.80 17.56
C ALA A 149 13.30 -1.61 17.57
N GLU A 150 14.57 -1.80 17.92
CA GLU A 150 15.52 -0.68 18.07
C GLU A 150 16.20 -0.17 16.78
N PRO A 151 16.58 -0.99 15.77
CA PRO A 151 17.27 -0.42 14.59
C PRO A 151 16.33 0.24 13.57
N ALA A 152 15.00 0.02 13.67
CA ALA A 152 14.05 0.52 12.69
C ALA A 152 13.77 2.03 12.82
N SER A 153 13.84 2.59 14.04
CA SER A 153 13.62 4.02 14.29
C SER A 153 14.82 4.88 13.85
N GLU A 154 16.05 4.40 14.03
CA GLU A 154 17.24 5.12 13.53
C GLU A 154 17.33 5.10 12.00
N LEU A 155 17.02 3.98 11.35
CA LEU A 155 17.02 3.89 9.89
C LEU A 155 15.87 4.66 9.22
N LEU A 156 14.72 4.80 9.88
CA LEU A 156 13.62 5.64 9.39
C LEU A 156 13.92 7.14 9.56
N ALA A 157 14.60 7.54 10.63
CA ALA A 157 15.01 8.94 10.82
C ALA A 157 16.07 9.38 9.78
N GLU A 158 16.93 8.46 9.34
CA GLU A 158 17.99 8.76 8.36
C GLU A 158 17.52 8.60 6.88
N SER A 159 16.46 7.84 6.61
CA SER A 159 15.93 7.68 5.23
C SER A 159 14.96 8.78 4.78
N LEU A 160 14.40 9.57 5.71
CA LEU A 160 13.46 10.66 5.40
C LEU A 160 14.13 11.95 4.89
N THR A 161 15.46 11.97 4.74
CA THR A 161 16.23 13.08 4.16
C THR A 161 16.84 12.72 2.80
N SER A 162 16.18 11.85 2.03
CA SER A 162 16.51 11.65 0.63
C SER A 162 16.09 12.87 -0.22
N PRO A 163 17.03 13.58 -0.90
CA PRO A 163 16.70 14.74 -1.73
C PRO A 163 15.75 14.40 -2.90
N LEU A 164 15.61 13.13 -3.27
CA LEU A 164 14.68 12.68 -4.30
C LEU A 164 13.22 12.67 -3.85
N GLU A 165 12.95 12.49 -2.55
CA GLU A 165 11.57 12.61 -2.04
C GLU A 165 11.16 14.07 -1.84
N GLN A 166 12.11 14.98 -1.57
CA GLN A 166 11.83 16.41 -1.57
C GLN A 166 11.47 16.93 -2.97
N GLU A 167 12.10 16.43 -4.04
CA GLU A 167 11.67 16.75 -5.41
C GLU A 167 10.28 16.17 -5.72
N ALA A 168 9.97 14.94 -5.28
CA ALA A 168 8.65 14.35 -5.51
C ALA A 168 7.53 15.13 -4.79
N VAL A 169 7.77 15.59 -3.56
CA VAL A 169 6.81 16.42 -2.80
C VAL A 169 6.70 17.83 -3.40
N LEU A 170 7.80 18.43 -3.88
CA LEU A 170 7.76 19.73 -4.58
C LEU A 170 7.04 19.64 -5.94
N VAL A 171 7.21 18.54 -6.67
CA VAL A 171 6.49 18.30 -7.93
C VAL A 171 5.00 18.05 -7.68
N ALA A 172 4.65 17.28 -6.64
CA ALA A 172 3.26 17.07 -6.23
C ALA A 172 2.59 18.35 -5.73
N ALA A 173 3.30 19.17 -4.94
CA ALA A 173 2.82 20.48 -4.50
C ALA A 173 2.69 21.47 -5.66
N GLY A 174 3.62 21.42 -6.62
CA GLY A 174 3.55 22.20 -7.86
C GLY A 174 2.34 21.82 -8.73
N GLN A 175 2.02 20.54 -8.86
CA GLN A 175 0.84 20.09 -9.60
C GLN A 175 -0.48 20.52 -8.95
N HIS A 176 -0.55 20.52 -7.61
CA HIS A 176 -1.72 21.05 -6.90
C HIS A 176 -1.89 22.57 -7.06
N ALA A 177 -0.79 23.34 -7.08
CA ALA A 177 -0.83 24.78 -7.30
C ALA A 177 -1.32 25.16 -8.71
N TRP A 178 -1.00 24.35 -9.73
CA TRP A 178 -1.51 24.54 -11.09
C TRP A 178 -3.01 24.23 -11.21
N SER A 179 -3.51 23.23 -10.48
CA SER A 179 -4.94 22.89 -10.46
C SER A 179 -5.78 24.00 -9.82
N LEU A 180 -5.34 24.56 -8.69
CA LEU A 180 -6.04 25.65 -8.01
C LEU A 180 -6.02 26.95 -8.82
N LYS A 181 -4.96 27.19 -9.60
CA LYS A 181 -4.91 28.33 -10.52
C LYS A 181 -5.89 28.17 -11.69
N ALA A 182 -6.06 26.96 -12.22
CA ALA A 182 -7.02 26.69 -13.29
C ALA A 182 -8.48 26.90 -12.82
N GLU A 183 -8.83 26.42 -11.62
CA GLU A 183 -10.15 26.67 -11.02
C GLU A 183 -10.37 28.16 -10.74
N ALA A 184 -9.35 28.88 -10.26
CA ALA A 184 -9.46 30.31 -10.01
C ALA A 184 -9.63 31.12 -11.31
N ASP A 185 -8.95 30.74 -12.40
CA ASP A 185 -9.10 31.38 -13.71
C ASP A 185 -10.48 31.07 -14.34
N GLU A 186 -11.05 29.88 -14.11
CA GLU A 186 -12.39 29.52 -14.55
C GLU A 186 -13.47 30.33 -13.83
N LEU A 187 -13.36 30.48 -12.50
CA LEU A 187 -14.26 31.33 -11.71
C LEU A 187 -14.12 32.82 -12.08
N ALA A 188 -12.91 33.29 -12.39
CA ALA A 188 -12.70 34.66 -12.86
C ALA A 188 -13.36 34.92 -14.23
N LEU A 189 -13.36 33.91 -15.12
CA LEU A 189 -14.04 33.99 -16.40
C LEU A 189 -15.57 34.00 -16.23
N GLU A 190 -16.14 33.18 -15.35
CA GLU A 190 -17.58 33.22 -15.08
C GLU A 190 -18.03 34.57 -14.51
N VAL A 191 -17.27 35.16 -13.59
CA VAL A 191 -17.56 36.50 -13.05
C VAL A 191 -17.45 37.57 -14.14
N TRP A 192 -16.48 37.46 -15.04
CA TRP A 192 -16.27 38.45 -16.10
C TRP A 192 -17.30 38.36 -17.23
N PHE A 193 -17.78 37.16 -17.58
CA PHE A 193 -18.80 36.96 -18.60
C PHE A 193 -20.24 37.08 -18.06
N GLY A 194 -20.49 36.76 -16.78
CA GLY A 194 -21.79 36.89 -16.13
C GLY A 194 -22.24 38.34 -15.88
N ALA A 195 -21.33 39.31 -15.97
CA ALA A 195 -21.64 40.74 -15.77
C ALA A 195 -22.08 41.48 -17.05
N ARG A 196 -22.24 40.77 -18.19
CA ARG A 196 -22.68 41.34 -19.47
C ARG A 196 -24.05 40.82 -19.90
N GLU A 197 -25.07 41.03 -19.07
CA GLU A 197 -26.44 41.13 -19.57
C GLU A 197 -26.80 42.62 -19.73
N PRO A 198 -26.85 43.14 -20.98
CA PRO A 198 -27.42 44.45 -21.23
C PRO A 198 -28.95 44.35 -21.20
N GLN A 199 -29.59 45.23 -20.42
CA GLN A 199 -31.00 45.57 -20.55
C GLN A 199 -31.29 46.24 -21.89
#